data_AF-A0A1F3D400-F1
#
_entry.id   AF-A0A1F3D400-F1
#
_cell.length_a   1.000
_cell.length_b   1.000
_cell.length_c   1.000
_cell.angle_alpha   90.00
_cell.angle_beta   90.00
_cell.angle_gamma   90.00
#
_symmetry.space_group_name_H-M   'P 1'
#
loop_
_entity.id
_entity.type
_entity.pdbx_description
1 polymer ?
#
loop_
_entity_poly.entity_id
_entity_poly.type
_entity_poly.pdbx_seq_one_letter_code
_entity_poly.pdbx_strand_id
1 'polypeptide(L)'
;MFKVIKGFTRSNVDQVHVNKRFEFFQHYWSTVDSKNNKIFFDEIRLESHRSIILKIENQLNYNFKDSYNWFMFFFTKHSFFENTNIIAKKKTIQDYRTSIINLIDPTGTTAVKQKKINYNANEQQIVSFIRKIKSIILGRENYSMQLAKHLIKILSKNTPIKEQDKFNLKFLINSYIVELYHYGYSLDYISKIPDILIFKDYMNDFPFEKTSADFLYDKKKYEEYVKKEKKSMKMDKLLGGLINLINRPWREGYFVFKIDNIFLHQPNPIEICGVTFYNPQITRMINLSEVKTADSKARYKNVEDFYSPSVKDKIDNSKLSNCNAIVKSNFKASKNIQSTDELFIAFHKVRQALDVLNNVINRYGSVHKGKGKISLHKNFQLHKNKKIASYNFNIFWDESKSIDINDSDELKYFIQELEYINKLDLTSKLRAGLFNIISTHNKIENDEVFFNFKDLWISWEALLKKNKLIELAQTCFYIRYKKIYLTKIKIFLENKIKEDSFHPKSEYYVLNKNEQNKIGLDVPILKRIPILKFKNNYQLLEQYIPIEIIKYMVQRIDEFLSNENLFFDKLNLWIKNTINEIYIERNMEVHSNLRNGLSQIKLKNDFVFISQIVVGFIIDNLDK
;
A
#
# COMPACT_ATOMS: atom_id res chain seq x y z
N MET A 1 -15.07 12.60 -0.53
CA MET A 1 -16.48 12.84 -0.18
C MET A 1 -17.06 11.75 0.73
N PHE A 2 -17.78 12.13 1.80
CA PHE A 2 -18.61 11.20 2.57
C PHE A 2 -19.90 10.90 1.81
N LYS A 3 -20.13 9.61 1.54
CA LYS A 3 -21.18 9.12 0.66
C LYS A 3 -22.33 8.54 1.46
N VAL A 4 -23.54 8.79 0.98
CA VAL A 4 -24.75 8.12 1.41
C VAL A 4 -24.92 6.89 0.52
N ILE A 5 -25.11 5.72 1.13
CA ILE A 5 -25.30 4.48 0.37
C ILE A 5 -26.73 4.02 0.57
N LYS A 6 -27.49 3.97 -0.53
CA LYS A 6 -28.89 3.54 -0.55
C LYS A 6 -29.10 2.53 -1.68
N GLY A 7 -30.27 1.88 -1.64
CA GLY A 7 -30.71 0.98 -2.71
C GLY A 7 -30.51 -0.50 -2.42
N PHE A 8 -29.99 -0.89 -1.26
CA PHE A 8 -30.07 -2.29 -0.83
C PHE A 8 -31.49 -2.62 -0.41
N THR A 9 -32.16 -3.48 -1.18
CA THR A 9 -33.53 -3.94 -0.92
C THR A 9 -33.59 -5.46 -0.81
N ARG A 10 -34.52 -5.97 0.02
CA ARG A 10 -34.88 -7.39 0.08
C ARG A 10 -36.39 -7.50 0.01
N SER A 11 -36.92 -8.19 -1.00
CA SER A 11 -38.36 -8.26 -1.26
C SER A 11 -39.02 -6.88 -1.35
N ASN A 12 -38.38 -5.94 -2.06
CA ASN A 12 -38.78 -4.53 -2.19
C ASN A 12 -38.78 -3.70 -0.88
N VAL A 13 -38.22 -4.24 0.21
CA VAL A 13 -38.06 -3.51 1.48
C VAL A 13 -36.63 -3.01 1.63
N ASP A 14 -36.47 -1.72 1.91
CA ASP A 14 -35.18 -1.08 2.17
C ASP A 14 -34.44 -1.72 3.35
N GLN A 15 -33.15 -2.01 3.15
CA GLN A 15 -32.27 -2.60 4.15
C GLN A 15 -31.39 -1.52 4.79
N VAL A 16 -32.01 -0.66 5.61
CA VAL A 16 -31.35 0.52 6.20
C VAL A 16 -30.08 0.18 6.99
N HIS A 17 -30.06 -0.95 7.71
CA HIS A 17 -28.86 -1.33 8.47
C HIS A 17 -27.75 -1.90 7.59
N VAL A 18 -28.10 -2.51 6.47
CA VAL A 18 -27.14 -2.96 5.46
C VAL A 18 -26.46 -1.77 4.79
N ASN A 19 -27.24 -0.74 4.44
CA ASN A 19 -26.74 0.55 3.95
C ASN A 19 -25.66 1.12 4.89
N LYS A 20 -25.99 1.29 6.19
CA LYS A 20 -25.07 1.84 7.20
C LYS A 20 -23.80 1.00 7.40
N ARG A 21 -23.88 -0.32 7.31
CA ARG A 21 -22.71 -1.22 7.38
C ARG A 21 -21.79 -1.04 6.19
N PHE A 22 -22.37 -0.92 4.99
CA PHE A 22 -21.61 -0.72 3.77
C PHE A 22 -20.97 0.68 3.72
N GLU A 23 -21.63 1.70 4.27
CA GLU A 23 -21.03 3.04 4.49
C GLU A 23 -19.79 2.97 5.36
N PHE A 24 -19.88 2.32 6.53
CA PHE A 24 -18.72 2.14 7.40
C PHE A 24 -17.59 1.38 6.69
N PHE A 25 -17.92 0.30 5.97
CA PHE A 25 -16.96 -0.49 5.19
C PHE A 25 -16.23 0.34 4.13
N GLN A 26 -16.97 1.08 3.31
CA GLN A 26 -16.40 1.91 2.25
C GLN A 26 -15.51 3.00 2.83
N HIS A 27 -16.01 3.73 3.82
CA HIS A 27 -15.29 4.86 4.39
C HIS A 27 -14.05 4.39 5.15
N TYR A 28 -14.14 3.32 5.94
CA TYR A 28 -12.98 2.75 6.62
C TYR A 28 -11.93 2.27 5.63
N TRP A 29 -12.30 1.51 4.60
CA TRP A 29 -11.32 1.05 3.60
C TRP A 29 -10.60 2.22 2.92
N SER A 30 -11.33 3.28 2.55
CA SER A 30 -10.76 4.49 1.93
C SER A 30 -9.80 5.27 2.85
N THR A 31 -9.83 4.99 4.17
CA THR A 31 -8.99 5.65 5.17
C THR A 31 -7.80 4.79 5.60
N VAL A 32 -7.69 3.54 5.13
CA VAL A 32 -6.56 2.65 5.42
C VAL A 32 -5.25 3.14 4.77
N ASP A 33 -5.32 3.89 3.66
CA ASP A 33 -4.12 4.43 3.01
C ASP A 33 -3.35 5.37 3.96
N SER A 34 -2.16 4.91 4.32
CA SER A 34 -1.24 5.51 5.28
C SER A 34 -0.62 6.84 4.82
N LYS A 35 -0.61 7.15 3.51
CA LYS A 35 0.00 8.39 2.99
C LYS A 35 -0.74 9.64 3.48
N ASN A 36 -2.06 9.56 3.62
CA ASN A 36 -2.91 10.72 3.89
C ASN A 36 -3.62 10.70 5.25
N ASN A 37 -3.48 9.61 6.03
CA ASN A 37 -4.31 9.43 7.22
C ASN A 37 -3.55 8.97 8.46
N LYS A 38 -2.74 9.87 9.04
CA LYS A 38 -2.10 9.68 10.36
C LYS A 38 -2.99 10.15 11.52
N ILE A 39 -4.29 10.37 11.29
CA ILE A 39 -5.25 10.77 12.32
C ILE A 39 -5.58 9.57 13.24
N PHE A 40 -5.62 8.36 12.68
CA PHE A 40 -5.86 7.12 13.43
C PHE A 40 -4.60 6.24 13.44
N PHE A 41 -3.52 6.78 14.01
CA PHE A 41 -2.24 6.10 14.15
C PHE A 41 -2.30 4.88 15.08
N ASP A 42 -3.28 4.81 15.98
CA ASP A 42 -3.43 3.78 16.99
C ASP A 42 -4.10 2.50 16.47
N GLU A 43 -4.62 2.53 15.24
CA GLU A 43 -5.25 1.38 14.62
C GLU A 43 -4.23 0.43 13.98
N ILE A 44 -4.44 -0.88 14.18
CA ILE A 44 -3.71 -1.90 13.42
C ILE A 44 -4.18 -1.83 11.97
N ARG A 45 -3.27 -1.44 11.08
CA ARG A 45 -3.52 -1.31 9.64
C ARG A 45 -2.60 -2.22 8.85
N LEU A 46 -3.10 -2.66 7.69
CA LEU A 46 -2.33 -3.43 6.71
C LEU A 46 -1.63 -4.65 7.32
N GLU A 47 -2.33 -5.37 8.22
CA GLU A 47 -1.90 -6.63 8.82
C GLU A 47 -2.95 -7.73 8.57
N SER A 48 -2.49 -8.97 8.44
CA SER A 48 -3.29 -10.19 8.38
C SER A 48 -2.72 -11.26 9.31
N HIS A 49 -3.47 -12.35 9.55
CA HIS A 49 -2.86 -13.51 10.23
C HIS A 49 -1.63 -14.03 9.48
N ARG A 50 -1.62 -13.99 8.14
CA ARG A 50 -0.48 -14.44 7.33
C ARG A 50 0.76 -13.60 7.62
N SER A 51 0.65 -12.28 7.60
CA SER A 51 1.78 -11.39 7.87
C SER A 51 2.33 -11.58 9.28
N ILE A 52 1.46 -11.71 10.29
CA ILE A 52 1.90 -11.89 11.69
C ILE A 52 2.49 -13.28 11.91
N ILE A 53 1.88 -14.34 11.36
CA ILE A 53 2.43 -15.70 11.45
C ILE A 53 3.80 -15.77 10.78
N LEU A 54 3.99 -15.13 9.63
CA LEU A 54 5.28 -15.06 8.96
C LEU A 54 6.35 -14.37 9.84
N LYS A 55 5.99 -13.26 10.50
CA LYS A 55 6.86 -12.60 11.49
C LYS A 55 7.22 -13.54 12.64
N ILE A 56 6.25 -14.26 13.19
CA ILE A 56 6.46 -15.24 14.26
C ILE A 56 7.39 -16.36 13.77
N GLU A 57 7.12 -16.98 12.62
CA GLU A 57 7.95 -18.06 12.07
C GLU A 57 9.39 -17.59 11.83
N ASN A 58 9.59 -16.39 11.31
CA ASN A 58 10.93 -15.82 11.14
C ASN A 58 11.65 -15.67 12.48
N GLN A 59 10.98 -15.18 13.51
CA GLN A 59 11.58 -15.09 14.84
C GLN A 59 11.91 -16.46 15.42
N LEU A 60 11.03 -17.45 15.24
CA LEU A 60 11.24 -18.80 15.73
C LEU A 60 12.37 -19.54 14.99
N ASN A 61 12.50 -19.34 13.68
CA ASN A 61 13.48 -20.09 12.88
C ASN A 61 14.89 -19.48 12.93
N TYR A 62 15.00 -18.16 13.08
CA TYR A 62 16.29 -17.46 12.92
C TYR A 62 16.77 -16.77 14.19
N ASN A 63 15.90 -16.58 15.19
CA ASN A 63 16.22 -15.78 16.38
C ASN A 63 15.58 -16.34 17.66
N PHE A 64 15.35 -17.66 17.75
CA PHE A 64 14.50 -18.23 18.81
C PHE A 64 14.92 -17.75 20.21
N LYS A 65 16.19 -17.95 20.60
CA LYS A 65 16.71 -17.65 21.94
C LYS A 65 16.48 -16.21 22.43
N ASP A 66 16.54 -15.24 21.51
CA ASP A 66 16.40 -13.81 21.83
C ASP A 66 15.02 -13.24 21.46
N SER A 67 14.16 -14.04 20.83
CA SER A 67 12.88 -13.60 20.30
C SER A 67 11.73 -13.52 21.30
N TYR A 68 11.90 -13.97 22.56
CA TYR A 68 10.80 -14.05 23.54
C TYR A 68 9.90 -12.80 23.57
N ASN A 69 10.48 -11.61 23.70
CA ASN A 69 9.69 -10.37 23.79
C ASN A 69 8.89 -10.11 22.51
N TRP A 70 9.44 -10.45 21.34
CA TRP A 70 8.81 -10.27 20.04
C TRP A 70 7.76 -11.33 19.77
N PHE A 71 8.03 -12.57 20.14
CA PHE A 71 7.05 -13.64 20.13
C PHE A 71 5.83 -13.26 20.98
N MET A 72 6.04 -12.78 22.20
CA MET A 72 4.96 -12.34 23.07
C MET A 72 4.17 -11.16 22.46
N PHE A 73 4.87 -10.21 21.83
CA PHE A 73 4.25 -9.07 21.15
C PHE A 73 3.38 -9.49 19.96
N PHE A 74 3.90 -10.31 19.04
CA PHE A 74 3.18 -10.72 17.83
C PHE A 74 2.11 -11.79 18.07
N PHE A 75 2.29 -12.66 19.07
CA PHE A 75 1.38 -13.79 19.28
C PHE A 75 0.44 -13.58 20.47
N THR A 76 0.98 -13.44 21.68
CA THR A 76 0.15 -13.50 22.88
C THR A 76 -0.69 -12.25 23.11
N LYS A 77 -0.13 -11.07 22.77
CA LYS A 77 -0.74 -9.75 23.02
C LYS A 77 -1.44 -9.16 21.79
N HIS A 78 -1.38 -9.83 20.64
CA HIS A 78 -1.93 -9.30 19.41
C HIS A 78 -3.42 -9.66 19.28
N SER A 79 -4.25 -8.66 19.00
CA SER A 79 -5.72 -8.78 18.88
C SER A 79 -6.21 -9.74 17.79
N PHE A 80 -5.30 -10.27 16.97
CA PHE A 80 -5.62 -11.22 15.91
C PHE A 80 -5.72 -12.64 16.46
N PHE A 81 -5.03 -12.95 17.55
CA PHE A 81 -5.06 -14.28 18.18
C PHE A 81 -5.98 -14.34 19.42
N GLU A 82 -6.63 -13.23 19.77
CA GLU A 82 -7.62 -13.18 20.85
C GLU A 82 -8.87 -14.02 20.53
N ASN A 83 -9.56 -14.45 21.58
CA ASN A 83 -10.80 -15.23 21.49
C ASN A 83 -11.98 -14.43 20.89
N THR A 84 -11.86 -13.10 20.82
CA THR A 84 -12.82 -12.19 20.19
C THR A 84 -12.65 -12.12 18.67
N ASN A 85 -11.48 -12.51 18.13
CA ASN A 85 -11.21 -12.46 16.70
C ASN A 85 -12.06 -13.49 15.94
N ILE A 86 -12.73 -13.05 14.87
CA ILE A 86 -13.68 -13.87 14.13
C ILE A 86 -13.10 -15.17 13.56
N ILE A 87 -11.79 -15.22 13.27
CA ILE A 87 -11.09 -16.40 12.78
C ILE A 87 -10.41 -17.17 13.91
N ALA A 88 -9.67 -16.48 14.79
CA ALA A 88 -8.88 -17.14 15.84
C ALA A 88 -9.74 -17.70 16.98
N LYS A 89 -11.00 -17.30 17.13
CA LYS A 89 -11.91 -17.83 18.17
C LYS A 89 -12.22 -19.33 18.09
N LYS A 90 -11.80 -20.03 17.03
CA LYS A 90 -12.00 -21.49 16.91
C LYS A 90 -11.36 -22.17 18.12
N LYS A 91 -12.12 -23.04 18.80
CA LYS A 91 -11.68 -23.72 20.04
C LYS A 91 -10.29 -24.34 19.89
N THR A 92 -10.04 -25.06 18.81
CA THR A 92 -8.73 -25.69 18.54
C THR A 92 -7.56 -24.69 18.45
N ILE A 93 -7.77 -23.48 17.91
CA ILE A 93 -6.72 -22.44 17.86
C ILE A 93 -6.46 -21.93 19.28
N GLN A 94 -7.53 -21.67 20.02
CA GLN A 94 -7.44 -21.19 21.40
C GLN A 94 -6.81 -22.22 22.33
N ASP A 95 -7.10 -23.52 22.14
CA ASP A 95 -6.47 -24.60 22.89
C ASP A 95 -4.95 -24.60 22.67
N TYR A 96 -4.48 -24.51 21.41
CA TYR A 96 -3.04 -24.41 21.13
C TYR A 96 -2.41 -23.12 21.67
N ARG A 97 -3.12 -21.99 21.60
CA ARG A 97 -2.66 -20.72 22.18
C ARG A 97 -2.50 -20.84 23.69
N THR A 98 -3.48 -21.42 24.38
CA THR A 98 -3.43 -21.68 25.82
C THR A 98 -2.30 -22.63 26.17
N SER A 99 -2.09 -23.71 25.40
CA SER A 99 -0.96 -24.61 25.60
C SER A 99 0.38 -23.88 25.48
N ILE A 100 0.56 -23.02 24.47
CA ILE A 100 1.78 -22.19 24.35
C ILE A 100 1.96 -21.28 25.58
N ILE A 101 0.89 -20.61 26.02
CA ILE A 101 0.94 -19.74 27.20
C ILE A 101 1.33 -20.54 28.45
N ASN A 102 0.75 -21.73 28.64
CA ASN A 102 1.06 -22.61 29.77
C ASN A 102 2.48 -23.18 29.72
N LEU A 103 3.05 -23.41 28.53
CA LEU A 103 4.47 -23.79 28.39
C LEU A 103 5.41 -22.65 28.80
N ILE A 104 5.05 -21.41 28.48
CA ILE A 104 5.85 -20.22 28.81
C ILE A 104 5.69 -19.84 30.29
N ASP A 105 4.48 -19.98 30.82
CA ASP A 105 4.08 -19.50 32.14
C ASP A 105 3.20 -20.51 32.90
N PRO A 106 3.74 -21.70 33.25
CA PRO A 106 2.97 -22.78 33.87
C PRO A 106 2.46 -22.43 35.28
N THR A 107 3.16 -21.54 35.99
CA THR A 107 2.87 -21.17 37.38
C THR A 107 2.18 -19.81 37.51
N GLY A 108 1.91 -19.11 36.39
CA GLY A 108 1.41 -17.73 36.41
C GLY A 108 2.38 -16.72 37.05
N THR A 109 3.69 -16.96 36.97
CA THR A 109 4.69 -16.08 37.59
C THR A 109 4.72 -14.71 36.90
N THR A 110 5.04 -13.64 37.63
CA THR A 110 5.28 -12.31 37.01
C THR A 110 6.72 -12.16 36.52
N ALA A 111 7.63 -13.07 36.89
CA ALA A 111 9.05 -12.98 36.61
C ALA A 111 9.38 -13.25 35.12
N VAL A 112 9.73 -12.19 34.38
CA VAL A 112 10.10 -12.28 32.94
C VAL A 112 11.27 -13.22 32.71
N LYS A 113 12.25 -13.28 33.63
CA LYS A 113 13.41 -14.17 33.53
C LYS A 113 12.99 -15.65 33.48
N GLN A 114 12.04 -16.06 34.33
CA GLN A 114 11.55 -17.44 34.34
C GLN A 114 10.78 -17.77 33.06
N LYS A 115 9.93 -16.86 32.58
CA LYS A 115 9.20 -17.04 31.31
C LYS A 115 10.14 -17.22 30.12
N LYS A 116 11.26 -16.49 30.08
CA LYS A 116 12.30 -16.67 29.05
C LYS A 116 12.96 -18.04 29.12
N ILE A 117 13.28 -18.52 30.32
CA ILE A 117 13.86 -19.87 30.52
C ILE A 117 12.89 -20.94 30.01
N ASN A 118 11.62 -20.84 30.41
CA ASN A 118 10.57 -21.79 29.99
C ASN A 118 10.33 -21.73 28.47
N TYR A 119 10.30 -20.54 27.89
CA TYR A 119 10.20 -20.35 26.44
C TYR A 119 11.35 -21.06 25.71
N ASN A 120 12.58 -20.85 26.17
CA ASN A 120 13.77 -21.48 25.62
C ASN A 120 13.77 -23.02 25.75
N ALA A 121 13.29 -23.54 26.88
CA ALA A 121 13.21 -24.99 27.12
C ALA A 121 12.16 -25.69 26.23
N ASN A 122 11.15 -24.97 25.75
CA ASN A 122 9.99 -25.54 25.04
C ASN A 122 9.96 -25.23 23.53
N GLU A 123 11.12 -24.92 22.93
CA GLU A 123 11.25 -24.53 21.52
C GLU A 123 10.49 -25.42 20.55
N GLN A 124 10.77 -26.73 20.57
CA GLN A 124 10.17 -27.68 19.63
C GLN A 124 8.64 -27.73 19.74
N GLN A 125 8.11 -27.66 20.97
CA GLN A 125 6.67 -27.71 21.21
C GLN A 125 5.98 -26.41 20.77
N ILE A 126 6.58 -25.26 21.06
CA ILE A 126 6.08 -23.94 20.62
C ILE A 126 6.04 -23.88 19.09
N VAL A 127 7.14 -24.26 18.42
CA VAL A 127 7.20 -24.32 16.95
C VAL A 127 6.13 -25.25 16.38
N SER A 128 5.95 -26.43 16.99
CA SER A 128 4.92 -27.40 16.59
C SER A 128 3.50 -26.81 16.72
N PHE A 129 3.18 -26.16 17.84
CA PHE A 129 1.86 -25.55 18.04
C PHE A 129 1.61 -24.37 17.10
N ILE A 130 2.61 -23.54 16.80
CA ILE A 130 2.48 -22.45 15.83
C ILE A 130 2.23 -23.01 14.42
N ARG A 131 2.93 -24.09 14.01
CA ARG A 131 2.66 -24.77 12.73
C ARG A 131 1.23 -25.32 12.66
N LYS A 132 0.71 -25.88 13.76
CA LYS A 132 -0.68 -26.33 13.84
C LYS A 132 -1.68 -25.18 13.73
N ILE A 133 -1.45 -24.07 14.44
CA ILE A 133 -2.28 -22.86 14.33
C ILE A 133 -2.27 -22.33 12.90
N LYS A 134 -1.09 -22.21 12.28
CA LYS A 134 -0.93 -21.80 10.88
C LYS A 134 -1.71 -22.70 9.93
N SER A 135 -1.60 -24.02 10.08
CA SER A 135 -2.34 -24.98 9.27
C SER A 135 -3.86 -24.81 9.40
N ILE A 136 -4.37 -24.53 10.61
CA ILE A 136 -5.80 -24.32 10.83
C ILE A 136 -6.29 -22.99 10.23
N ILE A 137 -5.51 -21.91 10.37
CA ILE A 137 -5.88 -20.58 9.89
C ILE A 137 -5.73 -20.50 8.36
N LEU A 138 -4.59 -20.95 7.82
CA LEU A 138 -4.22 -20.77 6.42
C LEU A 138 -4.47 -22.00 5.52
N GLY A 139 -4.68 -23.20 6.08
CA GLY A 139 -4.60 -24.46 5.33
C GLY A 139 -5.91 -25.20 5.02
N ARG A 140 -7.02 -24.96 5.73
CA ARG A 140 -8.28 -25.71 5.50
C ARG A 140 -9.11 -25.22 4.32
N GLU A 141 -9.19 -23.91 4.17
CA GLU A 141 -9.77 -23.22 3.01
C GLU A 141 -8.81 -22.10 2.64
N ASN A 142 -8.83 -21.65 1.38
CA ASN A 142 -8.10 -20.45 0.97
C ASN A 142 -8.41 -19.31 1.97
N TYR A 143 -7.41 -18.85 2.73
CA TYR A 143 -7.58 -17.89 3.82
C TYR A 143 -8.27 -16.61 3.34
N SER A 144 -7.91 -16.13 2.15
CA SER A 144 -8.53 -14.96 1.54
C SER A 144 -10.01 -15.21 1.23
N MET A 145 -10.36 -16.41 0.78
CA MET A 145 -11.76 -16.83 0.61
C MET A 145 -12.53 -16.81 1.93
N GLN A 146 -11.92 -17.29 3.02
CA GLN A 146 -12.52 -17.22 4.36
C GLN A 146 -12.77 -15.77 4.77
N LEU A 147 -11.80 -14.87 4.56
CA LEU A 147 -11.95 -13.44 4.83
C LEU A 147 -13.09 -12.82 4.03
N ALA A 148 -13.15 -13.08 2.71
CA ALA A 148 -14.23 -12.60 1.86
C ALA A 148 -15.59 -13.08 2.38
N LYS A 149 -15.78 -14.40 2.57
CA LYS A 149 -17.03 -14.96 3.10
C LYS A 149 -17.47 -14.31 4.42
N HIS A 150 -16.54 -14.10 5.35
CA HIS A 150 -16.83 -13.41 6.61
C HIS A 150 -17.22 -11.94 6.42
N LEU A 151 -16.55 -11.23 5.52
CA LEU A 151 -16.86 -9.85 5.19
C LEU A 151 -18.27 -9.73 4.59
N ILE A 152 -18.60 -10.59 3.62
CA ILE A 152 -19.95 -10.67 3.03
C ILE A 152 -21.00 -10.93 4.12
N LYS A 153 -20.74 -11.89 5.00
CA LYS A 153 -21.65 -12.25 6.09
C LYS A 153 -21.92 -11.09 7.05
N ILE A 154 -20.92 -10.27 7.39
CA ILE A 154 -21.12 -9.12 8.29
C ILE A 154 -21.84 -7.98 7.58
N LEU A 155 -21.51 -7.71 6.31
CA LEU A 155 -22.11 -6.62 5.54
C LEU A 155 -23.58 -6.87 5.23
N SER A 156 -23.97 -8.14 5.06
CA SER A 156 -25.35 -8.52 4.70
C SER A 156 -26.32 -8.57 5.89
N LYS A 157 -25.86 -8.31 7.12
CA LYS A 157 -26.74 -8.31 8.31
C LYS A 157 -27.63 -7.07 8.34
N ASN A 158 -28.94 -7.25 8.32
CA ASN A 158 -29.89 -6.16 8.51
C ASN A 158 -30.19 -5.88 10.00
N THR A 159 -29.13 -5.68 10.80
CA THR A 159 -29.23 -5.27 12.21
C THR A 159 -28.28 -4.10 12.48
N PRO A 160 -28.59 -3.21 13.46
CA PRO A 160 -27.69 -2.13 13.84
C PRO A 160 -26.24 -2.60 14.02
N ILE A 161 -25.29 -1.77 13.60
CA ILE A 161 -23.85 -2.10 13.69
C ILE A 161 -23.38 -1.96 15.15
N LYS A 162 -22.84 -3.04 15.70
CA LYS A 162 -22.28 -3.08 17.07
C LYS A 162 -20.77 -2.84 17.06
N GLU A 163 -20.17 -2.50 18.20
CA GLU A 163 -18.71 -2.34 18.32
C GLU A 163 -17.93 -3.58 17.88
N GLN A 164 -18.38 -4.78 18.23
CA GLN A 164 -17.74 -6.01 17.75
C GLN A 164 -17.83 -6.18 16.23
N ASP A 165 -18.92 -5.73 15.60
CA ASP A 165 -19.01 -5.75 14.13
C ASP A 165 -18.02 -4.76 13.51
N LYS A 166 -17.83 -3.57 14.11
CA LYS A 166 -16.82 -2.59 13.68
C LYS A 166 -15.42 -3.18 13.81
N PHE A 167 -15.07 -3.75 14.97
CA PHE A 167 -13.78 -4.41 15.18
C PHE A 167 -13.53 -5.51 14.14
N ASN A 168 -14.52 -6.39 13.91
CA ASN A 168 -14.41 -7.44 12.92
C ASN A 168 -14.27 -6.90 11.50
N LEU A 169 -15.00 -5.84 11.13
CA LEU A 169 -14.87 -5.19 9.82
C LEU A 169 -13.47 -4.59 9.64
N LYS A 170 -12.94 -3.87 10.63
CA LYS A 170 -11.57 -3.34 10.58
C LYS A 170 -10.54 -4.46 10.38
N PHE A 171 -10.65 -5.54 11.16
CA PHE A 171 -9.80 -6.73 11.02
C PHE A 171 -9.89 -7.36 9.63
N LEU A 172 -11.11 -7.60 9.13
CA LEU A 172 -11.35 -8.26 7.84
C LEU A 172 -10.87 -7.40 6.68
N ILE A 173 -11.14 -6.09 6.70
CA ILE A 173 -10.70 -5.15 5.66
C ILE A 173 -9.17 -5.12 5.60
N ASN A 174 -8.48 -4.92 6.73
CA ASN A 174 -7.02 -4.89 6.77
C ASN A 174 -6.43 -6.22 6.29
N SER A 175 -6.93 -7.34 6.80
CA SER A 175 -6.46 -8.67 6.39
C SER A 175 -6.68 -8.92 4.91
N TYR A 176 -7.82 -8.48 4.37
CA TYR A 176 -8.18 -8.70 2.98
C TYR A 176 -7.34 -7.83 2.03
N ILE A 177 -7.07 -6.58 2.38
CA ILE A 177 -6.13 -5.70 1.65
C ILE A 177 -4.75 -6.36 1.55
N VAL A 178 -4.23 -6.89 2.66
CA VAL A 178 -2.93 -7.58 2.68
C VAL A 178 -2.94 -8.82 1.79
N GLU A 179 -4.00 -9.63 1.82
CA GLU A 179 -4.08 -10.80 0.94
C GLU A 179 -4.22 -10.41 -0.54
N LEU A 180 -4.96 -9.34 -0.87
CA LEU A 180 -5.02 -8.83 -2.23
C LEU A 180 -3.64 -8.35 -2.70
N TYR A 181 -2.91 -7.64 -1.85
CA TYR A 181 -1.54 -7.23 -2.18
C TYR A 181 -0.64 -8.45 -2.42
N HIS A 182 -0.72 -9.47 -1.56
CA HIS A 182 -0.01 -10.74 -1.73
C HIS A 182 -0.45 -11.52 -3.00
N TYR A 183 -1.67 -11.31 -3.51
CA TYR A 183 -2.11 -11.82 -4.81
C TYR A 183 -1.62 -11.01 -5.99
N GLY A 184 -0.83 -9.96 -5.74
CA GLY A 184 -0.20 -9.11 -6.73
C GLY A 184 -0.86 -7.73 -6.87
N TYR A 185 -2.11 -7.51 -6.45
CA TYR A 185 -2.81 -6.25 -6.74
C TYR A 185 -2.09 -5.01 -6.16
N SER A 186 -1.90 -3.96 -6.96
CA SER A 186 -1.32 -2.70 -6.46
C SER A 186 -2.19 -2.04 -5.40
N LEU A 187 -1.56 -1.33 -4.46
CA LEU A 187 -2.27 -0.54 -3.45
C LEU A 187 -3.21 0.51 -4.05
N ASP A 188 -2.82 1.14 -5.17
CA ASP A 188 -3.69 2.09 -5.88
C ASP A 188 -4.98 1.42 -6.35
N TYR A 189 -4.87 0.24 -6.97
CA TYR A 189 -6.05 -0.54 -7.37
C TYR A 189 -6.88 -0.98 -6.17
N ILE A 190 -6.23 -1.50 -5.12
CA ILE A 190 -6.90 -1.97 -3.90
C ILE A 190 -7.67 -0.84 -3.23
N SER A 191 -7.14 0.38 -3.20
CA SER A 191 -7.81 1.53 -2.60
C SER A 191 -9.11 1.92 -3.31
N LYS A 192 -9.22 1.61 -4.60
CA LYS A 192 -10.41 1.89 -5.44
C LYS A 192 -11.50 0.83 -5.35
N ILE A 193 -11.21 -0.38 -4.84
CA ILE A 193 -12.16 -1.51 -4.78
C ILE A 193 -13.54 -1.14 -4.21
N PRO A 194 -13.65 -0.43 -3.06
CA PRO A 194 -14.95 -0.05 -2.52
C PRO A 194 -15.79 0.81 -3.48
N ASP A 195 -15.13 1.67 -4.26
CA ASP A 195 -15.77 2.54 -5.25
C ASP A 195 -16.15 1.77 -6.52
N ILE A 196 -15.34 0.79 -6.93
CA ILE A 196 -15.68 -0.09 -8.05
C ILE A 196 -16.88 -0.99 -7.70
N LEU A 197 -16.96 -1.50 -6.46
CA LEU A 197 -18.07 -2.33 -5.98
C LEU A 197 -19.43 -1.65 -6.18
N ILE A 198 -19.50 -0.33 -6.00
CA ILE A 198 -20.73 0.47 -6.18
C ILE A 198 -20.85 1.08 -7.59
N PHE A 199 -20.09 0.55 -8.56
CA PHE A 199 -20.10 0.97 -9.97
C PHE A 199 -19.73 2.43 -10.24
N LYS A 200 -18.97 3.07 -9.34
CA LYS A 200 -18.53 4.46 -9.53
C LYS A 200 -17.32 4.58 -10.46
N ASP A 201 -16.46 3.56 -10.47
CA ASP A 201 -15.32 3.51 -11.37
C ASP A 201 -15.69 2.72 -12.64
N TYR A 202 -15.75 3.43 -13.76
CA TYR A 202 -16.23 2.94 -15.06
C TYR A 202 -15.24 2.04 -15.78
N MET A 203 -13.98 2.00 -15.32
CA MET A 203 -12.87 1.47 -16.09
C MET A 203 -12.54 -0.01 -15.83
N ASN A 204 -13.30 -0.72 -14.99
CA ASN A 204 -12.87 -2.00 -14.45
C ASN A 204 -13.79 -3.19 -14.78
N ASP A 205 -13.16 -4.35 -15.07
CA ASP A 205 -13.82 -5.64 -15.30
C ASP A 205 -14.41 -6.26 -14.02
N PHE A 206 -14.26 -5.58 -12.89
CA PHE A 206 -14.80 -5.95 -11.59
C PHE A 206 -16.04 -5.07 -11.31
N PRO A 207 -17.09 -5.54 -10.59
CA PRO A 207 -17.22 -6.79 -9.83
C PRO A 207 -17.76 -8.01 -10.59
N PHE A 208 -17.89 -7.91 -11.91
CA PHE A 208 -18.55 -8.93 -12.72
C PHE A 208 -17.78 -10.26 -12.76
N GLU A 209 -18.53 -11.36 -12.89
CA GLU A 209 -17.97 -12.71 -13.01
C GLU A 209 -17.19 -12.88 -14.31
N LYS A 210 -17.82 -12.50 -15.44
CA LYS A 210 -17.17 -12.47 -16.76
C LYS A 210 -16.42 -11.16 -17.00
N THR A 211 -15.29 -11.28 -17.66
CA THR A 211 -14.39 -10.21 -18.10
C THR A 211 -14.55 -9.95 -19.60
N SER A 212 -13.95 -8.86 -20.09
CA SER A 212 -13.91 -8.59 -21.54
C SER A 212 -13.29 -9.73 -22.37
N ALA A 213 -12.40 -10.53 -21.78
CA ALA A 213 -11.78 -11.67 -22.44
C ALA A 213 -12.78 -12.80 -22.73
N ASP A 214 -13.78 -12.99 -21.89
CA ASP A 214 -14.83 -14.02 -22.06
C ASP A 214 -15.75 -13.71 -23.25
N PHE A 215 -15.67 -12.49 -23.78
CA PHE A 215 -16.37 -12.04 -24.98
C PHE A 215 -15.43 -11.85 -26.17
N LEU A 216 -14.25 -12.51 -26.16
CA LEU A 216 -13.22 -12.35 -27.18
C LEU A 216 -12.85 -10.87 -27.43
N TYR A 217 -12.92 -10.05 -26.38
CA TYR A 217 -12.70 -8.61 -26.42
C TYR A 217 -13.66 -7.83 -27.33
N ASP A 218 -14.84 -8.38 -27.64
CA ASP A 218 -15.95 -7.66 -28.27
C ASP A 218 -16.54 -6.63 -27.28
N LYS A 219 -16.19 -5.37 -27.50
CA LYS A 219 -16.58 -4.25 -26.64
C LYS A 219 -18.10 -4.11 -26.51
N LYS A 220 -18.85 -4.27 -27.60
CA LYS A 220 -20.32 -4.06 -27.58
C LYS A 220 -21.01 -5.16 -26.77
N LYS A 221 -20.67 -6.43 -27.02
CA LYS A 221 -21.23 -7.56 -26.27
C LYS A 221 -20.91 -7.48 -24.78
N TYR A 222 -19.70 -7.06 -24.45
CA TYR A 222 -19.30 -6.88 -23.06
C TYR A 222 -20.05 -5.73 -22.37
N GLU A 223 -20.19 -4.58 -23.03
CA GLU A 223 -20.96 -3.44 -22.51
C GLU A 223 -22.44 -3.79 -22.28
N GLU A 224 -23.04 -4.58 -23.18
CA GLU A 224 -24.40 -5.09 -23.01
C GLU A 224 -24.53 -6.01 -21.79
N TYR A 225 -23.58 -6.94 -21.61
CA TYR A 225 -23.52 -7.80 -20.43
C TYR A 225 -23.40 -6.98 -19.14
N VAL A 226 -22.48 -6.01 -19.09
CA VAL A 226 -22.30 -5.11 -17.94
C VAL A 226 -23.57 -4.33 -17.64
N LYS A 227 -24.25 -3.79 -18.67
CA LYS A 227 -25.51 -3.04 -18.50
C LYS A 227 -26.62 -3.93 -17.94
N LYS A 228 -26.69 -5.19 -18.36
CA LYS A 228 -27.67 -6.18 -17.87
C LYS A 228 -27.39 -6.61 -16.43
N GLU A 229 -26.14 -6.91 -16.09
CA GLU A 229 -25.75 -7.29 -14.72
C GLU A 229 -25.97 -6.12 -13.75
N LYS A 230 -25.60 -4.88 -14.12
CA LYS A 230 -25.84 -3.69 -13.29
C LYS A 230 -27.32 -3.51 -12.92
N LYS A 231 -28.23 -3.73 -13.87
CA LYS A 231 -29.68 -3.62 -13.64
C LYS A 231 -30.24 -4.70 -12.71
N SER A 232 -29.58 -5.86 -12.62
CA SER A 232 -30.04 -7.02 -11.85
C SER A 232 -29.16 -7.32 -10.63
N MET A 233 -28.24 -6.41 -10.29
CA MET A 233 -27.25 -6.63 -9.25
C MET A 233 -27.90 -6.61 -7.87
N LYS A 234 -27.80 -7.73 -7.15
CA LYS A 234 -28.20 -7.85 -5.74
C LYS A 234 -26.98 -7.69 -4.83
N MET A 235 -27.20 -7.43 -3.54
CA MET A 235 -26.12 -7.30 -2.54
C MET A 235 -25.17 -8.52 -2.54
N ASP A 236 -25.72 -9.74 -2.54
CA ASP A 236 -24.90 -10.97 -2.56
C ASP A 236 -24.02 -11.07 -3.81
N LYS A 237 -24.52 -10.60 -4.98
CA LYS A 237 -23.72 -10.54 -6.21
C LYS A 237 -22.65 -9.45 -6.13
N LEU A 238 -23.00 -8.27 -5.60
CA LEU A 238 -22.08 -7.13 -5.46
C LEU A 238 -20.92 -7.51 -4.54
N LEU A 239 -21.25 -8.06 -3.37
CA LEU A 239 -20.27 -8.57 -2.41
C LEU A 239 -19.54 -9.81 -2.91
N GLY A 240 -20.20 -10.64 -3.74
CA GLY A 240 -19.60 -11.74 -4.48
C GLY A 240 -18.46 -11.29 -5.41
N GLY A 241 -18.43 -10.01 -5.81
CA GLY A 241 -17.27 -9.42 -6.44
C GLY A 241 -15.97 -9.68 -5.66
N LEU A 242 -15.98 -9.54 -4.33
CA LEU A 242 -14.80 -9.81 -3.50
C LEU A 242 -14.28 -11.25 -3.73
N ILE A 243 -15.17 -12.23 -3.76
CA ILE A 243 -14.83 -13.62 -4.09
C ILE A 243 -14.23 -13.73 -5.50
N ASN A 244 -14.81 -13.02 -6.48
CA ASN A 244 -14.33 -13.01 -7.86
C ASN A 244 -12.90 -12.48 -7.98
N LEU A 245 -12.47 -11.49 -7.18
CA LEU A 245 -11.08 -11.01 -7.18
C LEU A 245 -10.08 -12.10 -6.79
N ILE A 246 -10.40 -12.85 -5.73
CA ILE A 246 -9.52 -13.93 -5.26
C ILE A 246 -9.43 -15.03 -6.30
N ASN A 247 -10.59 -15.41 -6.87
CA ASN A 247 -10.72 -16.50 -7.82
C ASN A 247 -10.24 -16.15 -9.24
N ARG A 248 -9.80 -14.92 -9.51
CA ARG A 248 -9.27 -14.58 -10.83
C ARG A 248 -8.10 -15.49 -11.19
N PRO A 249 -8.16 -16.19 -12.33
CA PRO A 249 -7.13 -17.13 -12.71
C PRO A 249 -5.83 -16.38 -13.04
N TRP A 250 -4.72 -17.02 -12.68
CA TRP A 250 -3.40 -16.64 -13.17
C TRP A 250 -3.32 -16.89 -14.67
N ARG A 251 -2.70 -15.96 -15.41
CA ARG A 251 -2.46 -16.13 -16.84
C ARG A 251 -0.97 -16.17 -17.10
N GLU A 252 -0.52 -17.14 -17.89
CA GLU A 252 0.84 -17.17 -18.40
C GLU A 252 1.04 -16.06 -19.45
N GLY A 253 2.21 -15.43 -19.41
CA GLY A 253 2.59 -14.39 -20.36
C GLY A 253 4.03 -13.92 -20.17
N TYR A 254 4.26 -12.65 -20.49
CA TYR A 254 5.56 -12.01 -20.45
C TYR A 254 5.47 -10.58 -19.94
N PHE A 255 6.52 -10.14 -19.24
CA PHE A 255 6.82 -8.71 -19.08
C PHE A 255 7.87 -8.30 -20.10
N VAL A 256 7.69 -7.13 -20.70
CA VAL A 256 8.65 -6.50 -21.59
C VAL A 256 9.07 -5.17 -20.99
N PHE A 257 10.39 -4.95 -20.90
CA PHE A 257 10.99 -3.73 -20.36
C PHE A 257 11.84 -3.03 -21.41
N LYS A 258 11.84 -1.70 -21.41
CA LYS A 258 12.82 -0.90 -22.16
C LYS A 258 14.18 -0.98 -21.49
N ILE A 259 15.24 -1.16 -22.27
CA ILE A 259 16.63 -1.06 -21.80
C ILE A 259 17.25 0.19 -22.39
N ASP A 260 17.44 1.20 -21.55
CA ASP A 260 18.07 2.46 -21.94
C ASP A 260 19.60 2.26 -22.06
N ASN A 261 20.23 3.05 -22.95
CA ASN A 261 21.68 3.06 -23.20
C ASN A 261 22.30 1.77 -23.77
N ILE A 262 21.49 0.81 -24.25
CA ILE A 262 21.98 -0.33 -25.03
C ILE A 262 21.38 -0.29 -26.43
N PHE A 263 22.23 -0.51 -27.44
CA PHE A 263 21.81 -0.67 -28.82
C PHE A 263 22.19 -2.07 -29.30
N LEU A 264 21.20 -2.90 -29.63
CA LEU A 264 21.44 -4.21 -30.22
C LEU A 264 21.41 -4.10 -31.75
N HIS A 265 22.59 -4.10 -32.36
CA HIS A 265 22.75 -3.95 -33.82
C HIS A 265 22.41 -5.24 -34.58
N GLN A 266 22.59 -6.41 -33.96
CA GLN A 266 22.38 -7.70 -34.61
C GLN A 266 20.92 -8.17 -34.51
N PRO A 267 20.41 -8.92 -35.50
CA PRO A 267 19.01 -9.36 -35.55
C PRO A 267 18.67 -10.42 -34.51
N ASN A 268 19.66 -11.17 -34.04
CA ASN A 268 19.45 -12.30 -33.14
C ASN A 268 19.29 -11.80 -31.70
N PRO A 269 18.17 -12.15 -31.03
CA PRO A 269 18.01 -11.89 -29.61
C PRO A 269 19.09 -12.58 -28.77
N ILE A 270 19.49 -11.95 -27.67
CA ILE A 270 20.47 -12.50 -26.72
C ILE A 270 19.71 -13.05 -25.53
N GLU A 271 19.93 -14.31 -25.17
CA GLU A 271 19.31 -14.91 -23.99
C GLU A 271 20.31 -15.06 -22.84
N ILE A 272 19.95 -14.54 -21.66
CA ILE A 272 20.73 -14.64 -20.43
C ILE A 272 19.78 -14.99 -19.28
N CYS A 273 20.02 -16.12 -18.61
CA CYS A 273 19.24 -16.56 -17.44
C CYS A 273 17.71 -16.61 -17.69
N GLY A 274 17.28 -16.98 -18.90
CA GLY A 274 15.86 -17.01 -19.29
C GLY A 274 15.22 -15.62 -19.42
N VAL A 275 16.02 -14.59 -19.70
CA VAL A 275 15.62 -13.26 -20.16
C VAL A 275 16.15 -13.07 -21.56
N THR A 276 15.31 -12.63 -22.49
CA THR A 276 15.69 -12.40 -23.88
C THR A 276 15.78 -10.90 -24.16
N PHE A 277 16.95 -10.42 -24.53
CA PHE A 277 17.19 -9.05 -24.99
C PHE A 277 17.07 -8.99 -26.51
N TYR A 278 16.30 -8.03 -27.03
CA TYR A 278 16.00 -7.94 -28.47
C TYR A 278 15.85 -6.48 -28.92
N ASN A 279 16.09 -6.22 -30.21
CA ASN A 279 15.82 -4.92 -30.82
C ASN A 279 14.42 -4.92 -31.46
N PRO A 280 13.44 -4.14 -30.96
CA PRO A 280 12.08 -4.13 -31.50
C PRO A 280 11.98 -3.52 -32.92
N GLN A 281 13.01 -2.80 -33.39
CA GLN A 281 13.08 -2.30 -34.76
C GLN A 281 13.43 -3.42 -35.77
N ILE A 282 14.06 -4.50 -35.31
CA ILE A 282 14.47 -5.63 -36.15
C ILE A 282 13.51 -6.81 -35.95
N THR A 283 13.29 -7.21 -34.70
CA THR A 283 12.47 -8.38 -34.36
C THR A 283 11.38 -7.96 -33.38
N ARG A 284 10.11 -8.01 -33.81
CA ARG A 284 8.96 -7.69 -32.94
C ARG A 284 8.46 -8.92 -32.21
N MET A 285 8.20 -8.75 -30.93
CA MET A 285 7.59 -9.78 -30.10
C MET A 285 6.07 -9.68 -30.10
N ILE A 286 5.48 -8.50 -30.32
CA ILE A 286 4.02 -8.35 -30.33
C ILE A 286 3.42 -9.01 -31.57
N ASN A 287 2.46 -9.91 -31.35
CA ASN A 287 1.70 -10.53 -32.44
C ASN A 287 0.58 -9.58 -32.93
N LEU A 288 0.71 -9.11 -34.17
CA LEU A 288 -0.23 -8.16 -34.80
C LEU A 288 -1.20 -8.81 -35.79
N SER A 289 -1.12 -10.12 -36.01
CA SER A 289 -1.89 -10.84 -37.06
C SER A 289 -3.41 -10.71 -36.89
N GLU A 290 -3.90 -10.72 -35.65
CA GLU A 290 -5.34 -10.66 -35.34
C GLU A 290 -5.87 -9.23 -35.09
N VAL A 291 -5.02 -8.21 -35.21
CA VAL A 291 -5.42 -6.81 -35.00
C VAL A 291 -6.09 -6.29 -36.27
N LYS A 292 -7.38 -5.96 -36.20
CA LYS A 292 -8.18 -5.64 -37.39
C LYS A 292 -7.90 -4.26 -38.00
N THR A 293 -7.61 -3.23 -37.18
CA THR A 293 -7.46 -1.85 -37.66
C THR A 293 -6.00 -1.43 -37.77
N ALA A 294 -5.68 -0.64 -38.80
CA ALA A 294 -4.34 -0.08 -39.00
C ALA A 294 -3.90 0.79 -37.81
N ASP A 295 -4.81 1.60 -37.27
CA ASP A 295 -4.57 2.45 -36.10
C ASP A 295 -4.18 1.64 -34.87
N SER A 296 -4.85 0.52 -34.61
CA SER A 296 -4.51 -0.36 -33.48
C SER A 296 -3.16 -1.03 -33.69
N LYS A 297 -2.82 -1.42 -34.93
CA LYS A 297 -1.50 -1.98 -35.26
C LYS A 297 -0.40 -0.95 -35.02
N ALA A 298 -0.60 0.30 -35.47
CA ALA A 298 0.35 1.39 -35.26
C ALA A 298 0.55 1.68 -33.77
N ARG A 299 -0.54 1.77 -33.01
CA ARG A 299 -0.50 1.95 -31.55
C ARG A 299 0.27 0.86 -30.84
N TYR A 300 0.12 -0.41 -31.23
CA TYR A 300 0.83 -1.52 -30.60
C TYR A 300 2.31 -1.58 -30.97
N LYS A 301 2.67 -1.18 -32.20
CA LYS A 301 4.07 -0.96 -32.57
C LYS A 301 4.72 0.10 -31.67
N ASN A 302 4.05 1.24 -31.51
CA ASN A 302 4.48 2.34 -30.66
C ASN A 302 4.69 1.91 -29.20
N VAL A 303 3.83 1.05 -28.65
CA VAL A 303 4.01 0.46 -27.31
C VAL A 303 5.31 -0.34 -27.22
N GLU A 304 5.58 -1.22 -28.17
CA GLU A 304 6.82 -2.01 -28.18
C GLU A 304 8.07 -1.15 -28.40
N ASP A 305 7.92 -0.07 -29.17
CA ASP A 305 8.98 0.89 -29.46
C ASP A 305 9.20 1.88 -28.30
N PHE A 306 8.34 1.85 -27.27
CA PHE A 306 8.30 2.81 -26.16
C PHE A 306 8.27 4.27 -26.62
N TYR A 307 7.49 4.55 -27.67
CA TYR A 307 7.43 5.84 -28.32
C TYR A 307 5.98 6.33 -28.46
N SER A 308 5.71 7.57 -28.04
CA SER A 308 4.45 8.25 -28.34
C SER A 308 4.69 9.30 -29.42
N PRO A 309 4.17 9.13 -30.65
CA PRO A 309 4.20 10.21 -31.63
C PRO A 309 3.32 11.36 -31.13
N SER A 310 3.84 12.58 -31.14
CA SER A 310 2.97 13.76 -31.07
C SER A 310 2.19 13.87 -32.39
N VAL A 311 0.99 14.46 -32.37
CA VAL A 311 0.09 14.53 -33.54
C VAL A 311 0.72 15.26 -34.75
N LYS A 312 1.87 15.91 -34.58
CA LYS A 312 2.53 16.74 -35.60
C LYS A 312 3.98 16.36 -35.93
N ASP A 313 4.60 15.40 -35.26
CA ASP A 313 6.02 15.09 -35.47
C ASP A 313 6.22 13.95 -36.48
N LYS A 314 7.19 14.13 -37.39
CA LYS A 314 7.79 13.00 -38.12
C LYS A 314 8.41 12.04 -37.10
N ILE A 315 8.27 10.73 -37.32
CA ILE A 315 8.85 9.71 -36.43
C ILE A 315 10.36 9.95 -36.36
N ASP A 316 10.83 10.30 -35.17
CA ASP A 316 12.24 10.44 -34.89
C ASP A 316 12.80 9.07 -34.49
N ASN A 317 13.43 8.40 -35.44
CA ASN A 317 14.01 7.06 -35.25
C ASN A 317 15.05 7.02 -34.12
N SER A 318 15.66 8.15 -33.76
CA SER A 318 16.61 8.22 -32.65
C SER A 318 15.95 8.03 -31.28
N LYS A 319 14.64 8.26 -31.18
CA LYS A 319 13.85 8.13 -29.93
C LYS A 319 13.25 6.74 -29.73
N LEU A 320 13.28 5.89 -30.75
CA LEU A 320 12.74 4.53 -30.67
C LEU A 320 13.61 3.65 -29.77
N SER A 321 12.98 2.70 -29.06
CA SER A 321 13.73 1.71 -28.30
C SER A 321 14.58 0.84 -29.24
N ASN A 322 15.85 0.67 -28.88
CA ASN A 322 16.83 -0.15 -29.62
C ASN A 322 17.22 -1.42 -28.85
N CYS A 323 16.69 -1.59 -27.64
CA CYS A 323 16.87 -2.76 -26.82
C CYS A 323 15.70 -2.88 -25.83
N ASN A 324 14.99 -3.99 -25.92
CA ASN A 324 13.98 -4.40 -24.97
C ASN A 324 14.42 -5.73 -24.33
N ALA A 325 13.94 -6.00 -23.12
CA ALA A 325 14.08 -7.29 -22.46
C ALA A 325 12.71 -7.91 -22.25
N ILE A 326 12.52 -9.16 -22.67
CA ILE A 326 11.30 -9.94 -22.42
C ILE A 326 11.59 -11.10 -21.47
N VAL A 327 10.70 -11.31 -20.50
CA VAL A 327 10.82 -12.37 -19.49
C VAL A 327 9.46 -13.04 -19.25
N LYS A 328 9.45 -14.38 -19.22
CA LYS A 328 8.22 -15.15 -18.93
C LYS A 328 7.77 -14.89 -17.49
N SER A 329 6.48 -14.66 -17.31
CA SER A 329 5.86 -14.48 -16.00
C SER A 329 4.40 -14.96 -15.98
N ASN A 330 3.85 -15.13 -14.79
CA ASN A 330 2.44 -15.40 -14.58
C ASN A 330 1.84 -14.18 -13.89
N PHE A 331 0.72 -13.67 -14.42
CA PHE A 331 0.08 -12.48 -13.87
C PHE A 331 -1.44 -12.56 -13.93
N LYS A 332 -2.11 -11.87 -13.00
CA LYS A 332 -3.56 -11.70 -13.03
C LYS A 332 -3.93 -10.60 -14.01
N ALA A 333 -4.06 -10.94 -15.29
CA ALA A 333 -4.29 -9.96 -16.35
C ALA A 333 -5.59 -9.16 -16.17
N SER A 334 -5.48 -7.83 -16.14
CA SER A 334 -6.57 -6.91 -16.49
C SER A 334 -5.98 -5.58 -16.96
N LYS A 335 -6.69 -4.84 -17.82
CA LYS A 335 -6.21 -3.59 -18.43
C LYS A 335 -5.72 -2.53 -17.43
N ASN A 336 -6.15 -2.58 -16.17
CA ASN A 336 -5.87 -1.57 -15.14
C ASN A 336 -5.41 -2.14 -13.79
N ILE A 337 -5.07 -3.43 -13.73
CA ILE A 337 -4.49 -4.04 -12.52
C ILE A 337 -2.99 -4.12 -12.76
N GLN A 338 -2.27 -3.16 -12.21
CA GLN A 338 -0.81 -3.31 -12.07
C GLN A 338 -0.59 -4.29 -10.94
N SER A 339 -0.09 -5.48 -11.28
CA SER A 339 0.43 -6.36 -10.25
C SER A 339 1.84 -5.90 -9.88
N THR A 340 2.09 -5.59 -8.61
CA THR A 340 3.40 -5.10 -8.19
C THR A 340 4.40 -6.25 -8.02
N ASP A 341 4.00 -7.33 -7.37
CA ASP A 341 4.94 -8.38 -6.96
C ASP A 341 5.55 -9.14 -8.15
N GLU A 342 4.72 -9.52 -9.12
CA GLU A 342 5.19 -10.21 -10.33
C GLU A 342 6.06 -9.30 -11.20
N LEU A 343 5.72 -8.01 -11.25
CA LEU A 343 6.50 -6.99 -11.94
C LEU A 343 7.88 -6.84 -11.28
N PHE A 344 7.94 -6.77 -9.95
CA PHE A 344 9.20 -6.70 -9.20
C PHE A 344 10.06 -7.95 -9.42
N ILE A 345 9.48 -9.15 -9.38
CA ILE A 345 10.20 -10.40 -9.66
C ILE A 345 10.78 -10.38 -11.08
N ALA A 346 9.96 -10.00 -12.06
CA ALA A 346 10.39 -9.87 -13.46
C ALA A 346 11.50 -8.83 -13.62
N PHE A 347 11.35 -7.65 -13.01
CA PHE A 347 12.32 -6.57 -13.02
C PHE A 347 13.66 -7.00 -12.42
N HIS A 348 13.67 -7.65 -11.26
CA HIS A 348 14.90 -8.13 -10.62
C HIS A 348 15.63 -9.16 -11.48
N LYS A 349 14.88 -10.08 -12.10
CA LYS A 349 15.44 -11.08 -13.02
C LYS A 349 16.07 -10.41 -14.25
N VAL A 350 15.39 -9.43 -14.84
CA VAL A 350 15.93 -8.66 -15.97
C VAL A 350 17.15 -7.84 -15.54
N ARG A 351 17.14 -7.20 -14.37
CA ARG A 351 18.27 -6.43 -13.83
C ARG A 351 19.52 -7.31 -13.65
N GLN A 352 19.36 -8.51 -13.08
CA GLN A 352 20.47 -9.47 -12.95
C GLN A 352 21.03 -9.88 -14.32
N ALA A 353 20.15 -10.21 -15.27
CA ALA A 353 20.56 -10.54 -16.64
C ALA A 353 21.25 -9.35 -17.35
N LEU A 354 20.78 -8.12 -17.10
CA LEU A 354 21.34 -6.89 -17.63
C LEU A 354 22.72 -6.58 -17.05
N ASP A 355 22.97 -6.88 -15.77
CA ASP A 355 24.31 -6.74 -15.18
C ASP A 355 25.32 -7.69 -15.86
N VAL A 356 24.91 -8.92 -16.19
CA VAL A 356 25.73 -9.85 -17.00
C VAL A 356 25.94 -9.31 -18.41
N LEU A 357 24.88 -8.83 -19.07
CA LEU A 357 24.98 -8.24 -20.41
C LEU A 357 25.93 -7.04 -20.44
N ASN A 358 25.81 -6.13 -19.47
CA ASN A 358 26.71 -4.98 -19.31
C ASN A 358 28.17 -5.43 -19.15
N ASN A 359 28.43 -6.48 -18.36
CA ASN A 359 29.79 -7.03 -18.21
C ASN A 359 30.33 -7.60 -19.53
N VAL A 360 29.51 -8.29 -20.30
CA VAL A 360 29.89 -8.82 -21.63
C VAL A 360 30.17 -7.66 -22.59
N ILE A 361 29.28 -6.66 -22.67
CA ILE A 361 29.46 -5.48 -23.52
C ILE A 361 30.72 -4.71 -23.12
N ASN A 362 31.01 -4.54 -21.83
CA ASN A 362 32.21 -3.84 -21.37
C ASN A 362 33.50 -4.59 -21.73
N ARG A 363 33.48 -5.93 -21.72
CA ARG A 363 34.66 -6.75 -22.04
C ARG A 363 34.94 -6.84 -23.55
N TYR A 364 33.89 -6.90 -24.36
CA TYR A 364 34.00 -7.22 -25.80
C TYR A 364 33.51 -6.09 -26.72
N GLY A 365 32.94 -5.03 -26.18
CA GLY A 365 32.40 -3.90 -26.92
C GLY A 365 33.51 -2.97 -27.41
N SER A 366 33.45 -2.61 -28.69
CA SER A 366 34.40 -1.70 -29.34
C SER A 366 34.21 -0.23 -28.95
N VAL A 367 33.12 0.12 -28.24
CA VAL A 367 32.80 1.49 -27.81
C VAL A 367 32.35 1.47 -26.36
N HIS A 368 32.97 2.27 -25.49
CA HIS A 368 32.48 2.54 -24.13
C HIS A 368 31.19 3.36 -24.19
N LYS A 369 30.06 2.71 -24.53
CA LYS A 369 28.73 3.29 -24.36
C LYS A 369 28.31 3.09 -22.90
N GLY A 370 27.63 4.08 -22.32
CA GLY A 370 27.26 4.08 -20.89
C GLY A 370 26.55 2.78 -20.46
N LYS A 371 26.61 2.47 -19.15
CA LYS A 371 25.99 1.25 -18.60
C LYS A 371 24.49 1.23 -18.92
N GLY A 372 24.02 0.10 -19.47
CA GLY A 372 22.61 -0.13 -19.74
C GLY A 372 21.77 -0.01 -18.47
N LYS A 373 20.60 0.62 -18.58
CA LYS A 373 19.69 0.87 -17.46
C LYS A 373 18.29 0.34 -17.77
N ILE A 374 17.58 -0.03 -16.72
CA ILE A 374 16.18 -0.46 -16.77
C ILE A 374 15.38 0.33 -15.74
N SER A 375 14.14 0.68 -16.08
CA SER A 375 13.19 1.34 -15.19
C SER A 375 11.95 0.46 -15.01
N LEU A 376 11.40 0.45 -13.79
CA LEU A 376 10.11 -0.19 -13.52
C LEU A 376 8.96 0.40 -14.32
N HIS A 377 8.97 1.71 -14.56
CA HIS A 377 7.82 2.39 -15.18
C HIS A 377 7.76 2.18 -16.70
N LYS A 378 8.88 1.76 -17.32
CA LYS A 378 8.99 1.51 -18.75
C LYS A 378 8.79 0.02 -19.07
N ASN A 379 7.58 -0.48 -18.82
CA ASN A 379 7.23 -1.87 -19.10
C ASN A 379 5.81 -2.05 -19.66
N PHE A 380 5.58 -3.17 -20.35
CA PHE A 380 4.24 -3.64 -20.70
C PHE A 380 4.13 -5.17 -20.55
N GLN A 381 2.89 -5.67 -20.53
CA GLN A 381 2.60 -7.09 -20.40
C GLN A 381 2.06 -7.68 -21.70
N LEU A 382 2.51 -8.90 -22.01
CA LEU A 382 2.01 -9.72 -23.11
C LEU A 382 1.40 -11.02 -22.60
N HIS A 383 0.31 -11.46 -23.21
CA HIS A 383 -0.19 -12.82 -23.03
C HIS A 383 0.75 -13.86 -23.65
N LYS A 384 0.56 -15.15 -23.33
CA LYS A 384 1.32 -16.27 -23.93
C LYS A 384 1.33 -16.26 -25.47
N ASN A 385 0.22 -15.85 -26.10
CA ASN A 385 0.11 -15.69 -27.56
C ASN A 385 0.72 -14.38 -28.10
N LYS A 386 1.48 -13.67 -27.25
CA LYS A 386 2.15 -12.39 -27.50
C LYS A 386 1.23 -11.22 -27.91
N LYS A 387 -0.06 -11.29 -27.55
CA LYS A 387 -0.96 -10.12 -27.62
C LYS A 387 -0.74 -9.21 -26.41
N ILE A 388 -0.93 -7.91 -26.59
CA ILE A 388 -0.86 -6.95 -25.48
C ILE A 388 -1.93 -7.28 -24.43
N ALA A 389 -1.48 -7.51 -23.20
CA ALA A 389 -2.34 -7.74 -22.04
C ALA A 389 -2.63 -6.43 -21.31
N SER A 390 -1.59 -5.64 -21.01
CA SER A 390 -1.72 -4.34 -20.35
C SER A 390 -0.47 -3.48 -20.62
N TYR A 391 -0.61 -2.15 -20.52
CA TYR A 391 0.52 -1.22 -20.50
C TYR A 391 0.07 0.12 -19.89
N ASN A 392 0.99 0.87 -19.29
CA ASN A 392 0.73 2.22 -18.77
C ASN A 392 1.10 3.27 -19.83
N PHE A 393 0.37 4.38 -19.94
CA PHE A 393 0.78 5.49 -20.81
C PHE A 393 2.08 6.16 -20.35
N ASN A 394 2.43 6.01 -19.07
CA ASN A 394 3.70 6.50 -18.53
C ASN A 394 4.92 5.89 -19.20
N ILE A 395 4.79 4.76 -19.92
CA ILE A 395 5.91 4.11 -20.62
C ILE A 395 6.52 4.98 -21.72
N PHE A 396 5.77 5.96 -22.23
CA PHE A 396 6.16 6.79 -23.36
C PHE A 396 6.90 8.07 -22.96
N TRP A 397 6.88 8.41 -21.68
CA TRP A 397 7.43 9.66 -21.19
C TRP A 397 8.79 9.37 -20.56
N ASP A 398 9.82 10.08 -21.00
CA ASP A 398 11.03 10.20 -20.20
C ASP A 398 10.73 11.17 -19.06
N GLU A 399 10.95 10.74 -17.81
CA GLU A 399 10.85 11.59 -16.63
C GLU A 399 12.03 12.57 -16.57
N SER A 400 12.31 13.30 -17.65
CA SER A 400 13.21 14.44 -17.59
C SER A 400 12.51 15.54 -16.78
N LYS A 401 12.83 15.62 -15.49
CA LYS A 401 12.42 16.74 -14.64
C LYS A 401 13.24 17.96 -15.06
N SER A 402 12.67 18.85 -15.86
CA SER A 402 13.20 20.19 -16.06
C SER A 402 12.75 21.06 -14.89
N ILE A 403 13.68 21.75 -14.24
CA ILE A 403 13.35 22.77 -13.23
C ILE A 403 13.36 24.12 -13.95
N ASP A 404 12.21 24.78 -14.04
CA ASP A 404 12.14 26.17 -14.48
C ASP A 404 12.18 27.09 -13.26
N ILE A 405 13.38 27.59 -12.97
CA ILE A 405 13.68 28.39 -11.77
C ILE A 405 13.04 29.79 -11.86
N ASN A 406 12.41 30.15 -12.98
CA ASN A 406 11.83 31.48 -13.19
C ASN A 406 10.39 31.66 -12.68
N ASP A 407 9.72 30.60 -12.21
CA ASP A 407 8.41 30.72 -11.55
C ASP A 407 8.61 31.24 -10.10
N SER A 408 8.05 32.42 -9.78
CA SER A 408 8.32 33.14 -8.54
C SER A 408 7.89 32.39 -7.27
N ASP A 409 6.83 31.58 -7.34
CA ASP A 409 6.35 30.82 -6.18
C ASP A 409 7.17 29.54 -5.97
N GLU A 410 7.51 28.81 -7.04
CA GLU A 410 8.36 27.62 -6.97
C GLU A 410 9.78 27.98 -6.54
N LEU A 411 10.32 29.09 -7.04
CA LEU A 411 11.63 29.63 -6.66
C LEU A 411 11.73 29.86 -5.16
N LYS A 412 10.67 30.40 -4.54
CA LYS A 412 10.65 30.66 -3.09
C LYS A 412 10.76 29.37 -2.27
N TYR A 413 10.00 28.33 -2.62
CA TYR A 413 10.07 27.05 -1.92
C TYR A 413 11.41 26.34 -2.16
N PHE A 414 11.90 26.40 -3.41
CA PHE A 414 13.20 25.85 -3.78
C PHE A 414 14.35 26.51 -3.00
N ILE A 415 14.35 27.85 -2.90
CA ILE A 415 15.33 28.60 -2.10
C ILE A 415 15.24 28.19 -0.62
N GLN A 416 14.03 28.10 -0.05
CA GLN A 416 13.85 27.67 1.34
C GLN A 416 14.39 26.26 1.59
N GLU A 417 14.17 25.33 0.66
CA GLU A 417 14.68 23.95 0.76
C GLU A 417 16.21 23.91 0.59
N LEU A 418 16.78 24.71 -0.31
CA LEU A 418 18.23 24.87 -0.44
C LEU A 418 18.85 25.49 0.81
N GLU A 419 18.27 26.54 1.37
CA GLU A 419 18.71 27.13 2.64
C GLU A 419 18.66 26.11 3.76
N TYR A 420 17.59 25.30 3.82
CA TYR A 420 17.45 24.21 4.78
C TYR A 420 18.54 23.15 4.64
N ILE A 421 18.88 22.74 3.41
CA ILE A 421 19.97 21.79 3.14
C ILE A 421 21.33 22.41 3.44
N ASN A 422 21.56 23.67 3.08
CA ASN A 422 22.83 24.35 3.24
C ASN A 422 23.19 24.62 4.72
N LYS A 423 22.22 24.57 5.65
CA LYS A 423 22.50 24.55 7.09
C LYS A 423 23.27 23.31 7.55
N LEU A 424 23.27 22.23 6.75
CA LEU A 424 23.94 20.98 7.06
C LEU A 424 25.41 21.03 6.63
N ASP A 425 26.24 21.70 7.43
CA ASP A 425 27.70 21.59 7.31
C ASP A 425 28.15 20.13 7.49
N LEU A 426 28.63 19.52 6.41
CA LEU A 426 29.00 18.10 6.36
C LEU A 426 30.28 17.76 7.15
N THR A 427 31.00 18.74 7.70
CA THR A 427 32.16 18.49 8.57
C THR A 427 31.76 17.92 9.93
N SER A 428 30.56 18.24 10.42
CA SER A 428 30.01 17.69 11.66
C SER A 428 29.40 16.31 11.43
N LYS A 429 29.79 15.32 12.25
CA LYS A 429 29.23 13.95 12.19
C LYS A 429 27.70 13.93 12.28
N LEU A 430 27.12 14.78 13.12
CA LEU A 430 25.66 14.88 13.27
C LEU A 430 25.01 15.38 11.98
N ARG A 431 25.50 16.52 11.45
CA ARG A 431 24.94 17.16 10.25
C ARG A 431 25.14 16.29 9.00
N ALA A 432 26.29 15.65 8.85
CA ALA A 432 26.54 14.65 7.80
C ALA A 432 25.59 13.45 7.91
N GLY A 433 25.33 12.95 9.13
CA GLY A 433 24.36 11.88 9.34
C GLY A 433 22.92 12.30 8.98
N LEU A 434 22.51 13.53 9.33
CA LEU A 434 21.20 14.07 8.94
C LEU A 434 21.06 14.20 7.42
N PHE A 435 22.11 14.68 6.74
CA PHE A 435 22.15 14.73 5.28
C PHE A 435 21.99 13.33 4.66
N ASN A 436 22.64 12.32 5.20
CA ASN A 436 22.49 10.93 4.74
C ASN A 436 21.05 10.41 4.92
N ILE A 437 20.39 10.75 6.02
CA ILE A 437 18.97 10.39 6.24
C ILE A 437 18.08 11.08 5.20
N ILE A 438 18.27 12.37 4.93
CA ILE A 438 17.51 13.12 3.92
C ILE A 438 17.74 12.52 2.53
N SER A 439 18.98 12.25 2.15
CA SER A 439 19.33 11.59 0.90
C SER A 439 18.65 10.23 0.77
N THR A 440 18.56 9.48 1.87
CA THR A 440 17.87 8.19 1.92
C THR A 440 16.36 8.35 1.75
N HIS A 441 15.72 9.36 2.38
CA HIS A 441 14.31 9.68 2.12
C HIS A 441 14.06 9.96 0.65
N ASN A 442 14.86 10.83 0.03
CA ASN A 442 14.71 11.19 -1.37
C ASN A 442 14.88 9.98 -2.29
N LYS A 443 15.80 9.05 -1.97
CA LYS A 443 15.90 7.77 -2.68
C LYS A 443 14.64 6.91 -2.52
N ILE A 444 14.10 6.79 -1.31
CA ILE A 444 12.91 5.97 -1.04
C ILE A 444 11.66 6.53 -1.75
N GLU A 445 11.56 7.86 -1.86
CA GLU A 445 10.47 8.54 -2.55
C GLU A 445 10.56 8.42 -4.08
N ASN A 446 11.79 8.46 -4.64
CA ASN A 446 12.01 8.39 -6.08
C ASN A 446 12.20 6.95 -6.62
N ASP A 447 12.44 5.95 -5.78
CA ASP A 447 12.63 4.55 -6.19
C ASP A 447 11.84 3.59 -5.29
N GLU A 448 10.66 3.15 -5.77
CA GLU A 448 9.82 2.19 -5.05
C GLU A 448 10.53 0.84 -4.79
N VAL A 449 11.51 0.45 -5.61
CA VAL A 449 12.31 -0.79 -5.48
C VAL A 449 13.35 -0.68 -4.37
N PHE A 450 13.81 0.54 -4.05
CA PHE A 450 14.99 0.71 -3.22
C PHE A 450 14.73 0.54 -1.72
N PHE A 451 13.46 0.60 -1.29
CA PHE A 451 13.18 0.52 0.15
C PHE A 451 13.55 -0.86 0.70
N ASN A 452 14.44 -0.85 1.68
CA ASN A 452 14.70 -1.94 2.61
C ASN A 452 14.79 -1.33 4.01
N PHE A 453 14.51 -2.14 5.03
CA PHE A 453 14.50 -1.64 6.41
C PHE A 453 15.89 -1.26 6.89
N LYS A 454 16.94 -1.95 6.42
CA LYS A 454 18.31 -1.70 6.85
C LYS A 454 18.84 -0.31 6.47
N ASP A 455 18.56 0.23 5.29
CA ASP A 455 19.28 1.41 4.78
C ASP A 455 18.91 2.68 5.58
N LEU A 456 17.62 2.93 5.78
CA LEU A 456 17.17 4.06 6.60
C LEU A 456 17.50 3.83 8.08
N TRP A 457 17.43 2.59 8.56
CA TRP A 457 17.77 2.28 9.95
C TRP A 457 19.25 2.53 10.27
N ILE A 458 20.16 2.06 9.42
CA ILE A 458 21.61 2.20 9.61
C ILE A 458 22.00 3.68 9.66
N SER A 459 21.37 4.51 8.82
CA SER A 459 21.57 5.97 8.85
C SER A 459 21.17 6.57 10.21
N TRP A 460 20.06 6.11 10.79
CA TRP A 460 19.66 6.52 12.15
C TRP A 460 20.57 5.97 13.24
N GLU A 461 20.96 4.71 13.15
CA GLU A 461 21.78 4.03 14.14
C GLU A 461 23.18 4.63 14.27
N ALA A 462 23.70 5.21 13.19
CA ALA A 462 24.94 5.99 13.20
C ALA A 462 24.86 7.26 14.08
N LEU A 463 23.65 7.78 14.33
CA LEU A 463 23.38 8.96 15.16
C LEU A 463 22.88 8.59 16.55
N LEU A 464 21.89 7.69 16.64
CA LEU A 464 21.15 7.39 17.86
C LEU A 464 20.85 5.90 17.97
N LYS A 465 21.06 5.34 19.17
CA LYS A 465 20.59 3.99 19.50
C LYS A 465 19.06 3.94 19.52
N LYS A 466 18.48 2.76 19.23
CA LYS A 466 17.03 2.51 19.17
C LYS A 466 16.21 3.23 20.26
N ASN A 467 16.54 3.04 21.54
CA ASN A 467 15.75 3.60 22.63
C ASN A 467 15.78 5.14 22.65
N LYS A 468 16.93 5.74 22.29
CA LYS A 468 17.06 7.20 22.17
C LYS A 468 16.29 7.74 20.97
N LEU A 469 16.26 7.01 19.85
CA LEU A 469 15.41 7.36 18.71
C LEU A 469 13.92 7.32 19.09
N ILE A 470 13.48 6.33 19.87
CA ILE A 470 12.09 6.24 20.37
C ILE A 470 11.77 7.46 21.24
N GLU A 471 12.59 7.75 22.25
CA GLU A 471 12.41 8.89 23.17
C GLU A 471 12.34 10.23 22.40
N LEU A 472 13.27 10.43 21.46
CA LEU A 472 13.31 11.64 20.64
C LEU A 472 12.08 11.74 19.74
N ALA A 473 11.70 10.66 19.06
CA ALA A 473 10.50 10.62 18.22
C ALA A 473 9.24 10.95 19.02
N GLN A 474 9.06 10.36 20.20
CA GLN A 474 7.94 10.66 21.09
C GLN A 474 7.89 12.15 21.45
N THR A 475 9.03 12.74 21.78
CA THR A 475 9.14 14.17 22.11
C THR A 475 8.78 15.06 20.91
N CYS A 476 9.36 14.79 19.73
CA CYS A 476 9.08 15.55 18.51
C CYS A 476 7.60 15.46 18.12
N PHE A 477 7.00 14.27 18.23
CA PHE A 477 5.59 14.06 17.92
C PHE A 477 4.67 14.73 18.92
N TYR A 478 4.98 14.70 20.22
CA TYR A 478 4.26 15.45 21.24
C TYR A 478 4.19 16.95 20.89
N ILE A 479 5.35 17.57 20.66
CA ILE A 479 5.44 19.00 20.31
C ILE A 479 4.68 19.31 19.02
N ARG A 480 4.81 18.45 18.00
CA ARG A 480 4.16 18.64 16.70
C ARG A 480 2.64 18.52 16.82
N TYR A 481 2.12 17.42 17.36
CA TYR A 481 0.68 17.16 17.44
C TYR A 481 -0.03 18.17 18.35
N LYS A 482 0.60 18.58 19.45
CA LYS A 482 0.07 19.64 20.32
C LYS A 482 -0.23 20.94 19.56
N LYS A 483 0.58 21.26 18.55
CA LYS A 483 0.42 22.48 17.75
C LYS A 483 -0.54 22.32 16.57
N ILE A 484 -0.51 21.18 15.86
CA ILE A 484 -1.11 21.06 14.52
C ILE A 484 -2.18 19.98 14.38
N TYR A 485 -2.50 19.20 15.41
CA TYR A 485 -3.44 18.08 15.27
C TYR A 485 -4.83 18.53 14.81
N LEU A 486 -5.44 19.52 15.47
CA LEU A 486 -6.74 20.08 15.08
C LEU A 486 -6.71 20.68 13.68
N THR A 487 -5.61 21.37 13.32
CA THR A 487 -5.41 21.93 11.98
C THR A 487 -5.42 20.83 10.92
N LYS A 488 -4.69 19.72 11.17
CA LYS A 488 -4.65 18.57 10.26
C LYS A 488 -6.02 17.91 10.10
N ILE A 489 -6.77 17.74 11.18
CA ILE A 489 -8.13 17.21 11.13
C ILE A 489 -9.04 18.14 10.33
N LYS A 490 -8.98 19.45 10.57
CA LYS A 490 -9.78 20.45 9.85
C LYS A 490 -9.50 20.40 8.35
N ILE A 491 -8.23 20.39 7.93
CA ILE A 491 -7.83 20.26 6.51
C ILE A 491 -8.36 18.94 5.93
N PHE A 492 -8.18 17.84 6.66
CA PHE A 492 -8.64 16.53 6.20
C PHE A 492 -10.16 16.51 5.97
N LEU A 493 -10.94 17.01 6.94
CA LEU A 493 -12.39 17.07 6.85
C LEU A 493 -12.84 17.98 5.71
N GLU A 494 -12.25 19.17 5.61
CA GLU A 494 -12.55 20.10 4.53
C GLU A 494 -12.28 19.47 3.16
N ASN A 495 -11.11 18.86 2.95
CA ASN A 495 -10.79 18.16 1.70
C ASN A 495 -11.77 17.01 1.41
N LYS A 496 -12.17 16.26 2.44
CA LYS A 496 -13.15 15.18 2.28
C LYS A 496 -14.57 15.68 2.03
N ILE A 497 -14.90 16.92 2.38
CA ILE A 497 -16.24 17.51 2.22
C ILE A 497 -16.34 18.35 0.93
N LYS A 498 -15.26 19.02 0.50
CA LYS A 498 -15.20 19.96 -0.64
C LYS A 498 -15.08 19.35 -2.04
N GLU A 499 -14.87 18.05 -2.20
CA GLU A 499 -14.77 17.45 -3.54
C GLU A 499 -16.09 17.61 -4.32
N ASP A 500 -16.17 18.60 -5.21
CA ASP A 500 -17.31 18.84 -6.10
C ASP A 500 -17.79 17.54 -6.76
N SER A 501 -19.10 17.26 -6.64
CA SER A 501 -19.69 16.08 -7.26
C SER A 501 -19.76 16.28 -8.77
N PHE A 502 -18.84 15.70 -9.52
CA PHE A 502 -18.99 15.57 -10.99
C PHE A 502 -20.15 14.65 -11.42
N HIS A 503 -20.92 14.07 -10.48
CA HIS A 503 -22.03 13.17 -10.77
C HIS A 503 -23.37 13.66 -10.23
N PRO A 504 -24.33 14.04 -11.12
CA PRO A 504 -25.63 14.58 -10.74
C PRO A 504 -26.62 13.58 -10.13
N LYS A 505 -26.20 12.34 -9.79
CA LYS A 505 -27.08 11.27 -9.29
C LYS A 505 -26.60 10.56 -8.02
N SER A 506 -25.47 10.96 -7.45
CA SER A 506 -24.96 10.37 -6.21
C SER A 506 -25.41 11.19 -5.00
N GLU A 507 -25.99 10.52 -4.01
CA GLU A 507 -26.31 11.17 -2.73
C GLU A 507 -25.06 11.23 -1.84
N TYR A 508 -24.77 12.41 -1.30
CA TYR A 508 -23.63 12.66 -0.44
C TYR A 508 -24.08 13.43 0.79
N TYR A 509 -23.28 13.31 1.86
CA TYR A 509 -23.37 14.27 2.95
C TYR A 509 -22.67 15.55 2.50
N VAL A 510 -23.44 16.46 1.92
CA VAL A 510 -22.94 17.76 1.45
C VAL A 510 -23.22 18.80 2.53
N LEU A 511 -22.17 19.45 3.01
CA LEU A 511 -22.31 20.63 3.84
C LEU A 511 -22.36 21.86 2.95
N ASN A 512 -23.42 22.66 3.04
CA ASN A 512 -23.45 23.95 2.39
C ASN A 512 -22.44 24.92 3.04
N LYS A 513 -22.14 26.05 2.38
CA LYS A 513 -21.17 27.04 2.90
C LYS A 513 -21.54 27.54 4.30
N ASN A 514 -22.82 27.69 4.62
CA ASN A 514 -23.26 28.15 5.93
C ASN A 514 -22.98 27.11 7.02
N GLU A 515 -23.22 25.83 6.75
CA GLU A 515 -22.90 24.71 7.65
C GLU A 515 -21.40 24.58 7.86
N GLN A 516 -20.60 24.61 6.78
CA GLN A 516 -19.14 24.61 6.85
C GLN A 516 -18.64 25.79 7.70
N ASN A 517 -19.19 26.98 7.50
CA ASN A 517 -18.85 28.17 8.27
C ASN A 517 -19.25 28.03 9.74
N LYS A 518 -20.42 27.46 10.06
CA LYS A 518 -20.85 27.22 11.45
C LYS A 518 -19.88 26.32 12.20
N ILE A 519 -19.49 25.21 11.57
CA ILE A 519 -18.49 24.27 12.13
C ILE A 519 -17.11 24.93 12.19
N GLY A 520 -16.80 25.84 11.26
CA GLY A 520 -15.47 26.44 11.12
C GLY A 520 -14.53 25.58 10.28
N LEU A 521 -15.04 24.96 9.22
CA LEU A 521 -14.28 24.14 8.25
C LEU A 521 -13.64 24.97 7.12
N ASP A 522 -13.78 26.29 7.15
CA ASP A 522 -13.14 27.23 6.23
C ASP A 522 -11.61 27.20 6.40
N VAL A 523 -10.89 26.55 5.47
CA VAL A 523 -9.42 26.60 5.43
C VAL A 523 -9.01 27.62 4.37
N PRO A 524 -8.34 28.72 4.77
CA PRO A 524 -7.83 29.67 3.82
C PRO A 524 -6.58 29.13 3.11
N ILE A 525 -6.48 29.33 1.80
CA ILE A 525 -5.31 28.97 1.00
C ILE A 525 -4.14 29.88 1.39
N LEU A 526 -2.96 29.29 1.64
CA LEU A 526 -1.70 29.99 1.95
C LEU A 526 -1.73 30.95 3.16
N LYS A 527 -2.72 30.83 4.06
CA LYS A 527 -2.83 31.62 5.29
C LYS A 527 -2.87 30.73 6.53
N ARG A 528 -2.64 31.35 7.70
CA ARG A 528 -2.80 30.67 8.99
C ARG A 528 -4.24 30.17 9.13
N ILE A 529 -4.38 28.88 9.47
CA ILE A 529 -5.68 28.23 9.58
C ILE A 529 -6.29 28.50 10.96
N PRO A 530 -7.43 29.20 11.06
CA PRO A 530 -8.07 29.47 12.34
C PRO A 530 -8.70 28.19 12.89
N ILE A 531 -8.33 27.82 14.13
CA ILE A 531 -8.77 26.58 14.78
C ILE A 531 -9.84 26.79 15.86
N LEU A 532 -9.99 28.02 16.39
CA LEU A 532 -10.84 28.28 17.56
C LEU A 532 -12.30 27.93 17.29
N LYS A 533 -12.83 28.37 16.14
CA LYS A 533 -14.22 28.07 15.74
C LYS A 533 -14.45 26.57 15.56
N PHE A 534 -13.51 25.88 14.91
CA PHE A 534 -13.54 24.43 14.74
C PHE A 534 -13.53 23.68 16.07
N LYS A 535 -12.59 24.05 16.95
CA LYS A 535 -12.48 23.49 18.30
C LYS A 535 -13.78 23.61 19.11
N ASN A 536 -14.54 24.68 18.92
CA ASN A 536 -15.77 24.90 19.67
C ASN A 536 -17.00 24.23 19.05
N ASN A 537 -16.95 23.81 17.78
CA ASN A 537 -18.14 23.40 17.02
C ASN A 537 -18.00 22.05 16.29
N TYR A 538 -16.88 21.32 16.42
CA TYR A 538 -16.65 20.06 15.70
C TYR A 538 -17.71 18.98 16.01
N GLN A 539 -18.35 18.99 17.18
CA GLN A 539 -19.41 18.03 17.53
C GLN A 539 -20.64 18.15 16.61
N LEU A 540 -20.86 19.32 15.99
CA LEU A 540 -21.91 19.50 14.98
C LEU A 540 -21.71 18.59 13.76
N LEU A 541 -20.49 18.08 13.51
CA LEU A 541 -20.22 17.12 12.45
C LEU A 541 -21.11 15.87 12.56
N GLU A 542 -21.39 15.37 13.77
CA GLU A 542 -22.24 14.18 13.93
C GLU A 542 -23.70 14.43 13.55
N GLN A 543 -24.15 15.68 13.71
CA GLN A 543 -25.51 16.10 13.35
C GLN A 543 -25.64 16.22 11.83
N TYR A 544 -24.66 16.84 11.18
CA TYR A 544 -24.70 17.07 9.74
C TYR A 544 -24.27 15.85 8.91
N ILE A 545 -23.38 15.00 9.44
CA ILE A 545 -22.84 13.82 8.77
C ILE A 545 -22.97 12.60 9.70
N PRO A 546 -24.18 12.03 9.86
CA PRO A 546 -24.48 10.97 10.83
C PRO A 546 -23.97 9.57 10.43
N ILE A 547 -22.66 9.47 10.15
CA ILE A 547 -21.97 8.21 9.80
C ILE A 547 -20.98 7.80 10.89
N GLU A 548 -20.78 6.48 11.03
CA GLU A 548 -19.95 5.91 12.10
C GLU A 548 -18.48 6.34 12.04
N ILE A 549 -17.94 6.62 10.84
CA ILE A 549 -16.56 7.11 10.71
C ILE A 549 -16.39 8.55 11.25
N ILE A 550 -17.43 9.39 11.17
CA ILE A 550 -17.42 10.75 11.71
C ILE A 550 -17.45 10.71 13.23
N LYS A 551 -18.30 9.85 13.81
CA LYS A 551 -18.31 9.62 15.26
C LYS A 551 -16.93 9.21 15.77
N TYR A 552 -16.25 8.33 15.03
CA TYR A 552 -14.89 7.92 15.39
C TYR A 552 -13.88 9.08 15.29
N MET A 553 -14.03 10.01 14.34
CA MET A 553 -13.20 11.23 14.28
C MET A 553 -13.48 12.17 15.45
N VAL A 554 -14.76 12.40 15.78
CA VAL A 554 -15.18 13.27 16.88
C VAL A 554 -14.65 12.73 18.20
N GLN A 555 -14.79 11.43 18.47
CA GLN A 555 -14.19 10.77 19.65
C GLN A 555 -12.68 10.99 19.75
N ARG A 556 -11.95 10.99 18.63
CA ARG A 556 -10.50 11.23 18.61
C ARG A 556 -10.14 12.70 18.81
N ILE A 557 -11.03 13.63 18.49
CA ILE A 557 -10.90 15.04 18.84
C ILE A 557 -11.19 15.23 20.33
N ASP A 558 -12.25 14.60 20.86
CA ASP A 558 -12.59 14.59 22.29
C ASP A 558 -11.41 14.04 23.12
N GLU A 559 -10.83 12.91 22.71
CA GLU A 559 -9.63 12.34 23.37
C GLU A 559 -8.49 13.37 23.40
N PHE A 560 -8.21 14.07 22.31
CA PHE A 560 -7.15 15.08 22.27
C PHE A 560 -7.45 16.31 23.14
N LEU A 561 -8.71 16.77 23.18
CA LEU A 561 -9.10 17.99 23.88
C LEU A 561 -9.36 17.78 25.37
N SER A 562 -9.89 16.62 25.74
CA SER A 562 -10.39 16.33 27.09
C SER A 562 -9.59 15.25 27.82
N ASN A 563 -8.81 14.43 27.11
CA ASN A 563 -7.96 13.39 27.70
C ASN A 563 -6.58 13.31 27.00
N GLU A 564 -5.87 14.44 27.00
CA GLU A 564 -4.60 14.63 26.29
C GLU A 564 -3.59 13.52 26.62
N ASN A 565 -3.54 13.06 27.87
CA ASN A 565 -2.65 11.97 28.31
C ASN A 565 -2.94 10.66 27.56
N LEU A 566 -4.21 10.22 27.53
CA LEU A 566 -4.58 9.00 26.81
C LEU A 566 -4.26 9.10 25.31
N PHE A 567 -4.48 10.27 24.71
CA PHE A 567 -4.16 10.52 23.31
C PHE A 567 -2.66 10.33 23.03
N PHE A 568 -1.81 10.92 23.86
CA PHE A 568 -0.35 10.83 23.69
C PHE A 568 0.22 9.49 24.11
N ASP A 569 -0.38 8.77 25.06
CA ASP A 569 0.01 7.40 25.39
C ASP A 569 -0.20 6.47 24.19
N LYS A 570 -1.33 6.59 23.49
CA LYS A 570 -1.58 5.86 22.24
C LYS A 570 -0.56 6.24 21.17
N LEU A 571 -0.21 7.52 21.04
CA LEU A 571 0.77 8.00 20.05
C LEU A 571 2.16 7.43 20.33
N ASN A 572 2.57 7.48 21.60
CA ASN A 572 3.84 6.96 22.07
C ASN A 572 3.94 5.45 21.87
N LEU A 573 2.84 4.73 22.07
CA LEU A 573 2.76 3.30 21.82
C LEU A 573 2.89 2.98 20.33
N TRP A 574 2.21 3.72 19.44
CA TRP A 574 2.37 3.55 17.99
C TRP A 574 3.81 3.79 17.55
N ILE A 575 4.45 4.90 17.96
CA ILE A 575 5.85 5.21 17.62
C ILE A 575 6.78 4.08 18.07
N LYS A 576 6.63 3.65 19.34
CA LYS A 576 7.45 2.59 19.93
C LYS A 576 7.27 1.27 19.18
N ASN A 577 6.03 0.89 18.85
CA ASN A 577 5.73 -0.36 18.16
C ASN A 577 6.29 -0.32 16.73
N THR A 578 6.09 0.76 15.99
CA THR A 578 6.63 0.93 14.63
C THR A 578 8.15 0.83 14.62
N ILE A 579 8.86 1.58 15.46
CA ILE A 579 10.32 1.55 15.53
C ILE A 579 10.83 0.16 15.94
N ASN A 580 10.16 -0.50 16.88
CA ASN A 580 10.53 -1.85 17.29
C ASN A 580 10.32 -2.87 16.16
N GLU A 581 9.20 -2.82 15.45
CA GLU A 581 8.95 -3.71 14.31
C GLU A 581 9.97 -3.47 13.19
N ILE A 582 10.30 -2.21 12.87
CA ILE A 582 11.36 -1.87 11.91
C ILE A 582 12.70 -2.48 12.32
N TYR A 583 13.07 -2.36 13.59
CA TYR A 583 14.33 -2.92 14.10
C TYR A 583 14.39 -4.44 13.94
N ILE A 584 13.27 -5.13 14.17
CA ILE A 584 13.17 -6.59 13.96
C ILE A 584 13.37 -6.92 12.49
N GLU A 585 12.64 -6.26 11.58
CA GLU A 585 12.73 -6.52 10.14
C GLU A 585 14.14 -6.20 9.61
N ARG A 586 14.76 -5.11 10.07
CA ARG A 586 16.17 -4.80 9.77
C ARG A 586 17.11 -5.92 10.22
N ASN A 587 16.92 -6.48 11.41
CA ASN A 587 17.77 -7.57 11.89
C ASN A 587 17.62 -8.83 11.03
N MET A 588 16.39 -9.14 10.58
CA MET A 588 16.14 -10.23 9.64
C MET A 588 16.82 -9.99 8.28
N GLU A 589 16.77 -8.75 7.77
CA GLU A 589 17.44 -8.38 6.52
C GLU A 589 18.97 -8.45 6.62
N VAL A 590 19.55 -7.98 7.74
CA VAL A 590 21.01 -7.92 7.93
C VAL A 590 21.61 -9.30 8.23
N HIS A 591 20.99 -10.06 9.15
CA HIS A 591 21.58 -11.29 9.67
C HIS A 591 21.10 -12.56 8.97
N SER A 592 19.94 -12.51 8.31
CA SER A 592 19.35 -13.69 7.65
C SER A 592 19.09 -13.46 6.16
N ASN A 593 19.40 -12.27 5.62
CA ASN A 593 19.11 -11.88 4.23
C ASN A 593 17.63 -12.11 3.85
N LEU A 594 16.72 -11.94 4.81
CA LEU A 594 15.29 -12.12 4.62
C LEU A 594 14.59 -10.78 4.50
N ARG A 595 13.81 -10.60 3.42
CA ARG A 595 12.93 -9.45 3.22
C ARG A 595 11.48 -9.87 3.35
N ASN A 596 10.69 -9.10 4.08
CA ASN A 596 9.26 -9.34 4.25
C ASN A 596 8.45 -8.23 3.56
N GLY A 597 7.98 -8.49 2.33
CA GLY A 597 7.16 -7.54 1.57
C GLY A 597 5.84 -7.17 2.29
N LEU A 598 5.27 -8.09 3.07
CA LEU A 598 4.07 -7.83 3.87
C LEU A 598 4.36 -6.91 5.08
N SER A 599 5.60 -6.85 5.55
CA SER A 599 5.99 -5.85 6.56
C SER A 599 6.23 -4.49 5.91
N GLN A 600 6.78 -4.45 4.71
CA GLN A 600 7.05 -3.20 3.99
C GLN A 600 5.77 -2.40 3.75
N ILE A 601 4.68 -3.06 3.33
CA ILE A 601 3.39 -2.41 3.05
C ILE A 601 2.85 -1.61 4.26
N LYS A 602 3.08 -2.12 5.48
CA LYS A 602 2.65 -1.50 6.74
C LYS A 602 3.66 -0.45 7.21
N LEU A 603 4.93 -0.84 7.30
CA LEU A 603 5.91 -0.10 8.09
C LEU A 603 6.64 0.99 7.30
N LYS A 604 6.76 0.87 5.97
CA LYS A 604 7.53 1.81 5.13
C LYS A 604 7.10 3.26 5.36
N ASN A 605 5.82 3.55 5.14
CA ASN A 605 5.29 4.92 5.21
C ASN A 605 5.23 5.44 6.65
N ASP A 606 5.07 4.56 7.64
CA ASP A 606 5.09 4.95 9.05
C ASP A 606 6.50 5.34 9.50
N PHE A 607 7.51 4.55 9.14
CA PHE A 607 8.89 4.82 9.53
C PHE A 607 9.49 6.02 8.81
N VAL A 608 9.23 6.17 7.50
CA VAL A 608 9.63 7.37 6.75
C VAL A 608 8.99 8.62 7.37
N PHE A 609 7.71 8.57 7.71
CA PHE A 609 7.03 9.70 8.33
C PHE A 609 7.59 10.06 9.72
N ILE A 610 7.88 9.05 10.56
CA ILE A 610 8.55 9.27 11.85
C ILE A 610 9.90 9.94 11.62
N SER A 611 10.70 9.38 10.72
CA SER A 611 12.04 9.86 10.39
C SER A 611 12.04 11.31 9.88
N GLN A 612 11.14 11.65 8.95
CA GLN A 612 10.99 13.02 8.44
C GLN A 612 10.65 14.03 9.54
N ILE A 613 9.77 13.67 10.49
CA ILE A 613 9.42 14.56 11.62
C ILE A 613 10.61 14.77 12.54
N VAL A 614 11.36 13.70 12.86
CA VAL A 614 12.52 13.80 13.76
C VAL A 614 13.64 14.61 13.12
N VAL A 615 14.01 14.32 11.86
CA VAL A 615 15.01 15.11 11.11
C VAL A 615 14.60 16.57 11.02
N GLY A 616 13.35 16.83 10.65
CA GLY A 616 12.77 18.17 10.60
C GLY A 616 13.02 18.94 11.90
N PHE A 617 12.67 18.31 13.02
CA PHE A 617 12.82 18.91 14.33
C PHE A 617 14.29 19.13 14.74
N ILE A 618 15.19 18.18 14.45
CA ILE A 618 16.61 18.35 14.77
C ILE A 618 17.18 19.55 13.99
N ILE A 619 16.90 19.64 12.68
CA ILE A 619 17.44 20.70 11.82
C ILE A 619 16.93 22.08 12.24
N ASP A 620 15.63 22.19 12.55
CA ASP A 620 15.02 23.44 13.03
C ASP A 620 15.63 23.95 14.36
N ASN A 621 16.35 23.09 15.08
CA ASN A 621 16.98 23.41 16.36
C ASN A 621 18.50 23.19 16.35
N LEU A 622 19.16 23.06 15.18
CA LEU A 622 20.62 22.85 15.11
C LEU A 622 21.45 24.03 15.67
N ASP A 623 20.85 25.22 15.72
CA ASP A 623 21.50 26.46 16.16
C ASP A 623 21.08 26.89 17.58
N LYS A 624 20.29 26.04 18.29
CA LYS A 624 19.85 26.24 19.68
C LYS A 624 20.43 25.15 20.56
#